data_AF-A0A381ULY9-F1
#
_entry.id   AF-A0A381ULY9-F1
#
_cell.length_a   1.000
_cell.length_b   1.000
_cell.length_c   1.000
_cell.angle_alpha   90.00
_cell.angle_beta   90.00
_cell.angle_gamma   90.00
#
_symmetry.space_group_name_H-M   'P 1'
#
loop_
_entity.id
_entity.type
_entity.pdbx_description
1 polymer ?
#
loop_
_entity_poly.entity_id
_entity_poly.type
_entity_poly.pdbx_seq_one_letter_code
_entity_poly.pdbx_strand_id
1 'polypeptide(L)'
;YKDSMWNKILPDSFYIKYSRQDYFNGEVDFYHDDEHDLNDNTDKKKIKYNPVFPISFDKGVDPGKEFLDTPWFDEKLFGLSEITIKNAKLGSDNHPDLLCIGVSTMDYILHNYGPYSQEAMDYFLRLDIVLGRFIDYLDQQVGLEYIEFILSSDHGGLPIPEYLPSLGMEGGRVSRKHLKEAYEWINDEISEIYGDNLFVRSGAKFYFNHERLRKNNISLDKPAQVIKKYLSKVDGISAVLTKDEILASKEKDAITIRLKNMVHPEKSADVFAFIKEGYLYRSSYGTSHGSPYDYDTHVPLLFAREGRKYHHINHHAETVDIVPTILDILNIQTEINLHGKILPIK
;
A
#
# COMPACT_ATOMS: atom_id res chain seq x y z
N TYR A 1 25.00 20.55 4.42
CA TYR A 1 25.04 19.88 3.11
C TYR A 1 25.35 18.39 3.20
N LYS A 2 26.17 17.89 4.13
CA LYS A 2 26.25 16.43 4.36
C LYS A 2 24.93 15.86 4.89
N ASP A 3 24.19 16.65 5.68
CA ASP A 3 22.95 16.22 6.34
C ASP A 3 21.73 16.13 5.42
N SER A 4 21.86 16.55 4.15
CA SER A 4 20.81 16.49 3.11
C SER A 4 21.13 15.46 2.02
N MET A 5 22.17 14.65 2.22
CA MET A 5 22.59 13.59 1.30
C MET A 5 22.25 12.25 1.93
N TRP A 6 21.33 11.52 1.30
CA TRP A 6 21.05 10.15 1.67
C TRP A 6 22.16 9.28 1.09
N ASN A 7 23.00 8.77 1.99
CA ASN A 7 24.09 7.84 1.67
C ASN A 7 23.81 6.51 2.34
N LYS A 8 24.37 5.43 1.78
CA LYS A 8 24.36 4.11 2.41
C LYS A 8 25.08 4.14 3.76
N ILE A 9 24.47 3.54 4.79
CA ILE A 9 25.05 3.48 6.14
C ILE A 9 26.04 2.32 6.33
N LEU A 10 26.00 1.30 5.46
CA LEU A 10 26.94 0.19 5.45
C LEU A 10 27.83 0.20 4.17
N PRO A 11 28.90 -0.60 4.11
CA PRO A 11 29.71 -0.73 2.89
C PRO A 11 28.93 -1.33 1.72
N ASP A 12 29.27 -0.93 0.49
CA ASP A 12 28.62 -1.40 -0.75
C ASP A 12 28.53 -2.93 -0.88
N SER A 13 29.54 -3.65 -0.40
CA SER A 13 29.57 -5.12 -0.45
C SER A 13 28.41 -5.76 0.30
N PHE A 14 27.86 -5.08 1.31
CA PHE A 14 26.70 -5.55 2.06
C PHE A 14 25.40 -5.42 1.25
N TYR A 15 25.20 -4.27 0.60
CA TYR A 15 24.03 -4.04 -0.26
C TYR A 15 24.03 -4.96 -1.47
N ILE A 16 25.18 -5.10 -2.14
CA ILE A 16 25.34 -6.02 -3.29
C ILE A 16 24.98 -7.47 -2.91
N LYS A 17 25.17 -7.86 -1.65
CA LYS A 17 24.89 -9.22 -1.17
C LYS A 17 23.42 -9.47 -0.86
N TYR A 18 22.71 -8.48 -0.30
CA TYR A 18 21.38 -8.67 0.28
C TYR A 18 20.25 -7.92 -0.43
N SER A 19 20.58 -7.13 -1.45
CA SER A 19 19.62 -6.43 -2.29
C SER A 19 19.96 -6.64 -3.75
N ARG A 20 19.06 -6.19 -4.62
CA ARG A 20 19.28 -6.12 -6.05
C ARG A 20 20.42 -5.15 -6.37
N GLN A 21 21.02 -5.33 -7.54
CA GLN A 21 21.96 -4.35 -8.07
C GLN A 21 21.31 -2.96 -8.13
N ASP A 22 22.10 -1.95 -7.81
CA ASP A 22 21.72 -0.55 -7.97
C ASP A 22 21.44 -0.26 -9.46
N TYR A 23 20.66 0.78 -9.76
CA TYR A 23 20.29 1.13 -11.13
C TYR A 23 19.55 0.01 -11.88
N PHE A 24 18.46 -0.50 -11.31
CA PHE A 24 17.68 -1.56 -11.94
C PHE A 24 16.61 -1.00 -12.88
N ASN A 25 16.37 -1.67 -14.02
CA ASN A 25 15.30 -1.27 -14.94
C ASN A 25 13.92 -1.43 -14.27
N GLY A 26 13.17 -0.33 -14.15
CA GLY A 26 11.87 -0.32 -13.49
C GLY A 26 11.86 0.48 -12.19
N GLU A 27 13.01 0.81 -11.60
CA GLU A 27 13.09 1.80 -10.50
C GLU A 27 12.77 3.20 -11.02
N VAL A 28 12.56 4.16 -10.13
CA VAL A 28 12.41 5.59 -10.45
C VAL A 28 12.86 6.43 -9.28
N ASP A 29 13.48 7.57 -9.57
CA ASP A 29 13.79 8.61 -8.59
C ASP A 29 12.83 9.79 -8.82
N PHE A 30 11.96 10.03 -7.84
CA PHE A 30 10.88 11.02 -7.92
C PHE A 30 11.32 12.45 -7.73
N TYR A 31 12.59 12.68 -7.39
CA TYR A 31 13.11 14.03 -7.20
C TYR A 31 12.93 14.94 -8.44
N HIS A 32 12.54 14.37 -9.60
CA HIS A 32 12.22 15.12 -10.80
C HIS A 32 10.94 14.71 -11.55
N ASP A 33 10.16 13.74 -11.07
CA ASP A 33 8.97 13.26 -11.80
C ASP A 33 7.69 13.95 -11.31
N ASP A 34 7.28 15.02 -12.00
CA ASP A 34 6.03 15.76 -11.74
C ASP A 34 4.75 14.92 -12.02
N GLU A 35 4.89 13.70 -12.55
CA GLU A 35 3.76 12.85 -12.95
C GLU A 35 3.55 11.67 -11.99
N HIS A 36 2.84 11.91 -10.89
CA HIS A 36 2.13 10.82 -10.20
C HIS A 36 0.69 10.72 -10.71
N ASP A 37 0.33 9.51 -11.13
CA ASP A 37 -1.01 9.01 -11.42
C ASP A 37 -1.81 9.70 -12.55
N LEU A 38 -1.89 8.98 -13.67
CA LEU A 38 -2.90 9.11 -14.74
C LEU A 38 -3.02 10.45 -15.47
N ASN A 39 -2.20 11.47 -15.16
CA ASN A 39 -2.29 12.75 -15.85
C ASN A 39 -1.35 12.84 -17.05
N ASP A 40 -2.00 12.96 -18.21
CA ASP A 40 -1.48 12.81 -19.58
C ASP A 40 -0.78 14.10 -20.09
N ASN A 41 -0.13 14.89 -19.24
CA ASN A 41 0.28 16.23 -19.68
C ASN A 41 1.46 16.89 -18.93
N THR A 42 2.69 16.38 -19.10
CA THR A 42 3.86 17.26 -19.07
C THR A 42 4.93 16.92 -20.12
N ASP A 43 5.50 17.99 -20.67
CA ASP A 43 6.66 17.96 -21.55
C ASP A 43 7.82 17.20 -20.90
N LYS A 44 8.30 16.17 -21.61
CA LYS A 44 9.48 15.36 -21.26
C LYS A 44 10.72 16.23 -21.07
N LYS A 45 10.91 16.83 -19.89
CA LYS A 45 12.25 17.24 -19.47
C LYS A 45 13.07 15.96 -19.43
N LYS A 46 14.18 15.95 -20.16
CA LYS A 46 15.18 14.88 -20.16
C LYS A 46 15.79 14.76 -18.76
N ILE A 47 15.06 14.14 -17.85
CA ILE A 47 15.56 13.76 -16.54
C ILE A 47 16.44 12.55 -16.81
N LYS A 48 17.72 12.69 -16.50
CA LYS A 48 18.66 11.58 -16.59
C LYS A 48 18.31 10.63 -15.46
N TYR A 49 17.59 9.57 -15.78
CA TYR A 49 17.33 8.42 -14.91
C TYR A 49 18.61 8.06 -14.15
N ASN A 50 18.60 8.26 -12.82
CA ASN A 50 19.71 7.96 -11.93
C ASN A 50 19.23 7.63 -10.49
N PRO A 51 18.41 6.57 -10.32
CA PRO A 51 17.92 6.11 -9.02
C PRO A 51 19.02 5.36 -8.27
N VAL A 52 20.14 6.03 -7.99
CA VAL A 52 21.29 5.42 -7.30
C VAL A 52 21.79 6.35 -6.22
N PHE A 53 22.41 5.76 -5.22
CA PHE A 53 23.08 6.54 -4.19
C PHE A 53 24.25 7.38 -4.73
N PRO A 54 24.50 8.57 -4.14
CA PRO A 54 23.71 9.22 -3.09
C PRO A 54 22.51 10.00 -3.65
N ILE A 55 21.40 9.97 -2.91
CA ILE A 55 20.16 10.71 -3.24
C ILE A 55 20.15 12.02 -2.45
N SER A 56 19.78 13.14 -3.08
CA SER A 56 19.81 14.45 -2.43
C SER A 56 18.89 15.47 -3.08
N PHE A 57 18.53 16.49 -2.32
CA PHE A 57 17.83 17.66 -2.83
C PHE A 57 18.77 18.65 -3.53
N ASP A 58 18.23 19.35 -4.53
CA ASP A 58 18.87 20.46 -5.22
C ASP A 58 19.26 21.55 -4.23
N LYS A 59 20.46 22.06 -4.45
CA LYS A 59 21.05 23.08 -3.61
C LYS A 59 20.20 24.36 -3.63
N GLY A 60 19.71 24.77 -2.46
CA GLY A 60 18.98 26.03 -2.29
C GLY A 60 17.50 25.96 -2.66
N VAL A 61 16.98 24.75 -2.88
CA VAL A 61 15.55 24.48 -3.01
C VAL A 61 15.08 23.83 -1.71
N ASP A 62 14.03 24.38 -1.11
CA ASP A 62 13.40 23.75 0.06
C ASP A 62 12.72 22.45 -0.39
N PRO A 63 13.02 21.30 0.26
CA PRO A 63 12.36 20.05 -0.08
C PRO A 63 10.88 20.15 0.25
N GLY A 64 10.03 19.82 -0.73
CA GLY A 64 8.58 19.80 -0.60
C GLY A 64 8.10 18.40 -0.25
N LYS A 65 7.38 17.77 -1.18
CA LYS A 65 6.86 16.41 -1.01
C LYS A 65 7.98 15.36 -1.01
N GLU A 66 9.12 15.70 -1.60
CA GLU A 66 10.35 14.90 -1.67
C GLU A 66 11.00 14.74 -0.28
N PHE A 67 10.50 15.40 0.75
CA PHE A 67 10.93 15.03 2.10
C PHE A 67 10.30 13.69 2.53
N LEU A 68 9.10 13.35 2.04
CA LEU A 68 8.34 12.17 2.45
C LEU A 68 8.98 10.86 1.99
N ASP A 69 9.69 10.85 0.87
CA ASP A 69 10.37 9.69 0.28
C ASP A 69 11.82 9.54 0.76
N THR A 70 12.16 10.16 1.90
CA THR A 70 13.49 10.07 2.50
C THR A 70 13.45 9.61 3.95
N PRO A 71 14.46 8.84 4.43
CA PRO A 71 14.45 8.28 5.79
C PRO A 71 14.33 9.31 6.92
N TRP A 72 14.66 10.57 6.65
CA TRP A 72 14.62 11.64 7.64
C TRP A 72 13.20 11.99 8.08
N PHE A 73 12.18 11.77 7.24
CA PHE A 73 10.80 12.08 7.62
C PHE A 73 10.34 11.23 8.80
N ASP A 74 10.51 9.91 8.73
CA ASP A 74 10.16 9.04 9.85
C ASP A 74 11.05 9.27 11.08
N GLU A 75 12.33 9.66 10.92
CA GLU A 75 13.14 10.10 12.07
C GLU A 75 12.52 11.33 12.77
N LYS A 76 11.97 12.29 12.01
CA LYS A 76 11.23 13.43 12.60
C LYS A 76 9.89 13.02 13.19
N LEU A 77 9.20 12.03 12.61
CA LEU A 77 7.97 11.46 13.16
C LEU A 77 8.19 10.86 14.55
N PHE A 78 9.26 10.09 14.74
CA PHE A 78 9.60 9.54 16.06
C PHE A 78 10.01 10.63 17.05
N GLY A 79 10.77 11.65 16.62
CA GLY A 79 11.05 12.82 17.46
C GLY A 79 9.78 13.58 17.89
N LEU A 80 8.79 13.72 17.00
CA LEU A 80 7.48 14.29 17.34
C LEU A 80 6.72 13.39 18.33
N SER A 81 6.84 12.08 18.20
CA SER A 81 6.23 11.10 19.10
C SER A 81 6.81 11.21 20.52
N GLU A 82 8.12 11.35 20.66
CA GLU A 82 8.78 11.64 21.95
C GLU A 82 8.26 12.93 22.59
N ILE A 83 8.16 14.02 21.81
CA ILE A 83 7.60 15.30 22.27
C ILE A 83 6.15 15.11 22.75
N THR A 84 5.35 14.33 22.01
CA THR A 84 3.95 14.05 22.34
C THR A 84 3.84 13.28 23.65
N ILE A 85 4.58 12.18 23.79
CA ILE A 85 4.63 11.36 25.01
C ILE A 85 4.96 12.23 26.22
N LYS A 86 6.01 13.04 26.12
CA LYS A 86 6.45 13.91 27.21
C LYS A 86 5.40 14.94 27.63
N ASN A 87 4.81 15.64 26.66
CA ASN A 87 3.92 16.78 26.96
C ASN A 87 2.50 16.34 27.31
N ALA A 88 2.00 15.26 26.68
CA ALA A 88 0.73 14.65 27.04
C ALA A 88 0.83 13.73 28.27
N LYS A 89 2.06 13.43 28.71
CA LYS A 89 2.37 12.55 29.84
C LYS A 89 1.80 11.14 29.67
N LEU A 90 1.92 10.60 28.46
CA LEU A 90 1.41 9.27 28.13
C LEU A 90 2.15 8.20 28.95
N GLY A 91 1.41 7.27 29.56
CA GLY A 91 1.95 6.20 30.39
C GLY A 91 2.49 6.66 31.75
N SER A 92 2.17 7.88 32.18
CA SER A 92 2.65 8.43 33.46
C SER A 92 1.74 8.13 34.67
N ASP A 93 0.59 7.50 34.43
CA ASP A 93 -0.34 7.09 35.48
C ASP A 93 -0.88 5.66 35.24
N ASN A 94 -1.89 5.26 36.01
CA ASN A 94 -2.42 3.88 36.01
C ASN A 94 -3.52 3.62 34.97
N HIS A 95 -3.85 4.60 34.13
CA HIS A 95 -4.81 4.43 33.02
C HIS A 95 -4.03 4.18 31.72
N PRO A 96 -4.44 3.17 30.93
CA PRO A 96 -3.76 2.89 29.67
C PRO A 96 -4.02 4.01 28.65
N ASP A 97 -2.94 4.52 28.08
CA ASP A 97 -2.97 5.40 26.91
C ASP A 97 -2.74 4.60 25.62
N LEU A 98 -3.19 5.13 24.49
CA LEU A 98 -2.94 4.56 23.16
C LEU A 98 -2.23 5.58 22.27
N LEU A 99 -1.04 5.23 21.79
CA LEU A 99 -0.29 6.00 20.80
C LEU A 99 -0.20 5.18 19.50
N CYS A 100 -0.77 5.72 18.42
CA CYS A 100 -0.66 5.14 17.08
C CYS A 100 0.32 5.98 16.25
N ILE A 101 1.36 5.34 15.70
CA ILE A 101 2.37 5.99 14.86
C ILE A 101 2.30 5.36 13.47
N GLY A 102 1.95 6.16 12.45
CA GLY A 102 1.93 5.72 11.05
C GLY A 102 3.27 6.04 10.37
N VAL A 103 4.10 5.02 10.21
CA VAL A 103 5.41 5.11 9.55
C VAL A 103 5.20 5.03 8.04
N SER A 104 5.35 6.15 7.33
CA SER A 104 4.85 6.28 5.95
C SER A 104 5.94 6.36 4.88
N THR A 105 7.17 6.74 5.24
CA THR A 105 8.24 6.90 4.24
C THR A 105 8.55 5.60 3.50
N MET A 106 8.37 4.45 4.16
CA MET A 106 8.55 3.15 3.52
C MET A 106 7.70 3.02 2.27
N ASP A 107 6.43 3.45 2.29
CA ASP A 107 5.52 3.30 1.16
C ASP A 107 6.01 4.10 -0.05
N TYR A 108 6.43 5.35 0.17
CA TYR A 108 7.02 6.19 -0.87
C TYR A 108 8.31 5.59 -1.44
N ILE A 109 9.25 5.17 -0.60
CA ILE A 109 10.51 4.56 -1.07
C ILE A 109 10.22 3.27 -1.85
N LEU A 110 9.34 2.41 -1.32
CA LEU A 110 9.02 1.14 -1.97
C LEU A 110 8.29 1.37 -3.29
N HIS A 111 7.37 2.33 -3.38
CA HIS A 111 6.74 2.71 -4.63
C HIS A 111 7.75 3.08 -5.72
N ASN A 112 8.88 3.67 -5.35
CA ASN A 112 9.88 4.20 -6.26
C ASN A 112 10.87 3.11 -6.71
N TYR A 113 11.44 2.40 -5.73
CA TYR A 113 12.57 1.49 -5.96
C TYR A 113 12.19 0.01 -5.79
N GLY A 114 11.08 -0.28 -5.14
CA GLY A 114 10.63 -1.63 -4.83
C GLY A 114 11.38 -2.29 -3.67
N PRO A 115 10.80 -3.38 -3.10
CA PRO A 115 11.26 -3.99 -1.85
C PRO A 115 12.66 -4.63 -1.89
N TYR A 116 13.21 -4.86 -3.08
CA TYR A 116 14.53 -5.47 -3.26
C TYR A 116 15.64 -4.45 -3.54
N SER A 117 15.37 -3.15 -3.51
CA SER A 117 16.36 -2.13 -3.85
C SER A 117 17.35 -1.84 -2.71
N GLN A 118 18.43 -1.11 -3.04
CA GLN A 118 19.39 -0.66 -2.02
C GLN A 118 18.77 0.41 -1.11
N GLU A 119 17.86 1.23 -1.63
CA GLU A 119 17.12 2.28 -0.93
C GLU A 119 16.20 1.69 0.13
N ALA A 120 15.41 0.68 -0.25
CA ALA A 120 14.56 -0.05 0.69
C ALA A 120 15.41 -0.65 1.83
N MET A 121 16.50 -1.32 1.48
CA MET A 121 17.42 -1.91 2.45
C MET A 121 18.02 -0.86 3.39
N ASP A 122 18.54 0.26 2.86
CA ASP A 122 19.14 1.32 3.67
C ASP A 122 18.11 1.97 4.60
N TYR A 123 16.90 2.21 4.09
CA TYR A 123 15.80 2.74 4.87
C TYR A 123 15.45 1.81 6.05
N PHE A 124 15.29 0.50 5.82
CA PHE A 124 14.96 -0.42 6.92
C PHE A 124 16.07 -0.51 7.97
N LEU A 125 17.35 -0.48 7.56
CA LEU A 125 18.46 -0.43 8.52
C LEU A 125 18.44 0.86 9.36
N ARG A 126 18.06 1.98 8.77
CA ARG A 126 17.91 3.26 9.50
C ARG A 126 16.69 3.25 10.41
N LEU A 127 15.56 2.73 9.93
CA LEU A 127 14.34 2.60 10.71
C LEU A 127 14.58 1.72 11.95
N ASP A 128 15.31 0.61 11.81
CA ASP A 128 15.72 -0.24 12.94
C ASP A 128 16.49 0.56 14.01
N ILE A 129 17.46 1.39 13.61
CA ILE A 129 18.20 2.27 14.52
C ILE A 129 17.28 3.33 15.16
N VAL A 130 16.34 3.90 14.40
CA VAL A 130 15.36 4.87 14.92
C VAL A 130 14.44 4.21 15.96
N LEU A 131 13.92 3.03 15.65
CA LEU A 131 13.06 2.25 16.55
C LEU A 131 13.81 1.86 17.82
N GLY A 132 15.07 1.42 17.73
CA GLY A 132 15.90 1.13 18.90
C GLY A 132 16.02 2.33 19.83
N ARG A 133 16.35 3.52 19.29
CA ARG A 133 16.41 4.76 20.08
C ARG A 133 15.06 5.12 20.71
N PHE A 134 13.96 4.94 19.98
CA PHE A 134 12.62 5.25 20.48
C PHE A 134 12.19 4.28 21.59
N ILE A 135 12.51 2.99 21.47
CA ILE A 135 12.27 1.99 22.51
C ILE A 135 13.10 2.31 23.77
N ASP A 136 14.38 2.69 23.62
CA ASP A 136 15.22 3.13 24.75
C ASP A 136 14.65 4.36 25.44
N TYR A 137 14.11 5.32 24.67
CA TYR A 137 13.43 6.49 25.22
C TYR A 137 12.19 6.09 26.03
N LEU A 138 11.36 5.20 25.48
CA LEU A 138 10.15 4.69 26.15
C LEU A 138 10.49 3.97 27.46
N ASP A 139 11.55 3.16 27.47
CA ASP A 139 12.03 2.50 28.69
C ASP A 139 12.40 3.52 29.77
N GLN A 140 13.11 4.59 29.40
CA GLN A 140 13.50 5.65 30.34
C GLN A 140 12.32 6.48 30.87
N GLN A 141 11.25 6.66 30.07
CA GLN A 141 10.11 7.48 30.47
C GLN A 141 9.02 6.69 31.22
N VAL A 142 8.77 5.44 30.82
CA VAL A 142 7.63 4.65 31.28
C VAL A 142 8.09 3.30 31.85
N GLY A 143 9.08 2.65 31.24
CA GLY A 143 9.52 1.27 31.56
C GLY A 143 8.86 0.24 30.65
N LEU A 144 9.65 -0.60 29.98
CA LEU A 144 9.15 -1.55 28.98
C LEU A 144 8.18 -2.60 29.55
N GLU A 145 8.23 -2.88 30.85
CA GLU A 145 7.29 -3.78 31.53
C GLU A 145 5.86 -3.26 31.55
N TYR A 146 5.65 -1.96 31.31
CA TYR A 146 4.34 -1.31 31.25
C TYR A 146 3.85 -1.02 29.82
N ILE A 147 4.61 -1.41 28.79
CA ILE A 147 4.30 -1.11 27.39
C ILE A 147 3.96 -2.39 26.61
N GLU A 148 2.88 -2.33 25.85
CA GLU A 148 2.54 -3.32 24.83
C GLU A 148 2.81 -2.71 23.44
N PHE A 149 3.81 -3.23 22.74
CA PHE A 149 4.09 -2.88 21.35
C PHE A 149 3.28 -3.76 20.41
N ILE A 150 2.61 -3.11 19.46
CA ILE A 150 1.90 -3.78 18.37
C ILE A 150 2.42 -3.19 17.06
N LEU A 151 3.05 -4.02 16.23
CA LEU A 151 3.57 -3.62 14.93
C LEU A 151 2.88 -4.43 13.84
N SER A 152 2.36 -3.74 12.83
CA SER A 152 1.82 -4.32 11.61
C SER A 152 2.12 -3.39 10.43
N SER A 153 1.84 -3.87 9.23
CA SER A 153 1.68 -3.02 8.05
C SER A 153 0.21 -2.90 7.68
N ASP A 154 -0.16 -1.84 6.99
CA ASP A 154 -1.48 -1.67 6.38
C ASP A 154 -1.63 -2.52 5.11
N HIS A 155 -0.52 -2.76 4.40
CA HIS A 155 -0.43 -3.69 3.28
C HIS A 155 1.00 -4.22 3.08
N GLY A 156 1.14 -5.22 2.21
CA GLY A 156 2.42 -5.66 1.66
C GLY A 156 2.83 -4.83 0.44
N GLY A 157 3.49 -5.42 -0.54
CA GLY A 157 3.80 -4.74 -1.79
C GLY A 157 4.37 -5.67 -2.86
N LEU A 158 4.02 -5.39 -4.11
CA LEU A 158 4.59 -6.12 -5.23
C LEU A 158 6.07 -5.73 -5.45
N PRO A 159 6.97 -6.68 -5.72
CA PRO A 159 8.28 -6.37 -6.30
C PRO A 159 8.11 -5.61 -7.62
N ILE A 160 9.10 -4.81 -8.05
CA ILE A 160 9.01 -4.18 -9.38
C ILE A 160 8.76 -5.27 -10.45
N PRO A 161 7.75 -5.11 -11.33
CA PRO A 161 7.35 -6.16 -12.26
C PRO A 161 8.49 -6.72 -13.11
N GLU A 162 9.41 -5.84 -13.53
CA GLU A 162 10.61 -6.20 -14.31
C GLU A 162 11.58 -7.13 -13.55
N TYR A 163 11.49 -7.21 -12.22
CA TYR A 163 12.31 -8.10 -11.39
C TYR A 163 11.69 -9.48 -11.18
N LEU A 164 10.36 -9.60 -11.27
CA LEU A 164 9.65 -10.86 -11.02
C LEU A 164 10.15 -12.06 -11.86
N PRO A 165 10.52 -11.89 -13.16
CA PRO A 165 11.08 -13.00 -13.94
C PRO A 165 12.38 -13.57 -13.36
N SER A 166 13.20 -12.75 -12.69
CA SER A 166 14.43 -13.23 -12.03
C SER A 166 14.13 -14.09 -10.79
N LEU A 167 12.93 -13.97 -10.24
CA LEU A 167 12.40 -14.79 -9.15
C LEU A 167 11.59 -15.99 -9.65
N GLY A 168 11.53 -16.22 -10.97
CA GLY A 168 10.75 -17.29 -11.59
C GLY A 168 9.25 -17.03 -11.65
N MET A 169 8.82 -15.77 -11.51
CA MET A 169 7.42 -15.36 -11.56
C MET A 169 7.10 -14.57 -12.83
N GLU A 170 5.84 -14.55 -13.24
CA GLU A 170 5.37 -13.65 -14.29
C GLU A 170 5.26 -12.22 -13.72
N GLY A 171 5.68 -11.24 -14.51
CA GLY A 171 5.61 -9.84 -14.13
C GLY A 171 5.33 -8.96 -15.33
N GLY A 172 4.47 -7.96 -15.14
CA GLY A 172 4.13 -7.06 -16.22
C GLY A 172 3.44 -5.78 -15.77
N ARG A 173 3.03 -4.98 -16.75
CA ARG A 173 2.26 -3.77 -16.55
C ARG A 173 1.09 -3.78 -17.50
N VAL A 174 -0.08 -3.32 -17.05
CA VAL A 174 -1.26 -3.19 -17.89
C VAL A 174 -0.94 -2.21 -19.03
N SER A 175 -1.21 -2.62 -20.27
CA SER A 175 -0.92 -1.79 -21.44
C SER A 175 -1.76 -0.50 -21.41
N ARG A 176 -1.11 0.65 -21.17
CA ARG A 176 -1.77 1.98 -21.18
C ARG A 176 -2.54 2.23 -22.47
N LYS A 177 -1.94 1.87 -23.61
CA LYS A 177 -2.56 2.03 -24.93
C LYS A 177 -3.84 1.21 -25.03
N HIS A 178 -3.78 -0.09 -24.75
CA HIS A 178 -4.96 -0.97 -24.84
C HIS A 178 -6.03 -0.57 -23.83
N LEU A 179 -5.63 -0.12 -22.63
CA LEU A 179 -6.56 0.34 -21.61
C LEU A 179 -7.27 1.64 -22.02
N LYS A 180 -6.55 2.60 -22.62
CA LYS A 180 -7.12 3.84 -23.16
C LYS A 180 -8.10 3.55 -24.29
N GLU A 181 -7.69 2.72 -25.26
CA GLU A 181 -8.56 2.28 -26.36
C GLU A 181 -9.82 1.59 -25.82
N ALA A 182 -9.69 0.70 -24.84
CA ALA A 182 -10.85 0.05 -24.22
C ALA A 182 -11.80 1.05 -23.57
N TYR A 183 -11.30 2.09 -22.88
CA TYR A 183 -12.15 3.12 -22.30
C TYR A 183 -12.86 3.97 -23.36
N GLU A 184 -12.20 4.31 -24.46
CA GLU A 184 -12.81 5.03 -25.58
C GLU A 184 -13.98 4.21 -26.16
N TRP A 185 -13.76 2.92 -26.47
CA TRP A 185 -14.82 2.04 -26.97
C TRP A 185 -15.99 1.84 -25.98
N ILE A 186 -15.70 1.76 -24.69
CA ILE A 186 -16.74 1.66 -23.65
C ILE A 186 -17.59 2.93 -23.62
N ASN A 187 -16.94 4.10 -23.66
CA ASN A 187 -17.66 5.38 -23.68
C ASN A 187 -18.53 5.48 -24.93
N ASP A 188 -17.98 5.20 -26.11
CA ASP A 188 -18.70 5.32 -27.38
C ASP A 188 -19.93 4.39 -27.43
N GLU A 189 -19.75 3.09 -27.13
CA GLU A 189 -20.86 2.13 -27.21
C GLU A 189 -21.93 2.39 -26.13
N ILE A 190 -21.54 2.79 -24.92
CA ILE A 190 -22.51 3.14 -23.87
C ILE A 190 -23.24 4.45 -24.22
N SER A 191 -22.54 5.46 -24.74
CA SER A 191 -23.14 6.72 -25.16
C SER A 191 -24.10 6.54 -26.33
N GLU A 192 -23.76 5.72 -27.33
CA GLU A 192 -24.64 5.45 -28.47
C GLU A 192 -25.94 4.75 -28.05
N ILE A 193 -25.86 3.77 -27.14
CA ILE A 193 -27.02 2.94 -26.76
C ILE A 193 -27.85 3.60 -25.66
N TYR A 194 -27.20 4.25 -24.69
CA TYR A 194 -27.85 4.71 -23.44
C TYR A 194 -27.74 6.22 -23.21
N GLY A 195 -26.98 6.93 -24.06
CA GLY A 195 -26.65 8.35 -23.93
C GLY A 195 -25.48 8.64 -22.99
N ASP A 196 -24.88 9.82 -23.13
CA ASP A 196 -23.68 10.25 -22.39
C ASP A 196 -23.87 10.31 -20.88
N ASN A 197 -22.81 10.11 -20.09
CA ASN A 197 -22.79 10.20 -18.62
C ASN A 197 -23.65 9.14 -17.90
N LEU A 198 -23.69 7.90 -18.41
CA LEU A 198 -24.34 6.79 -17.71
C LEU A 198 -23.53 6.31 -16.49
N PHE A 199 -22.21 6.52 -16.49
CA PHE A 199 -21.32 6.16 -15.40
C PHE A 199 -20.23 7.22 -15.20
N VAL A 200 -19.59 7.16 -14.04
CA VAL A 200 -18.29 7.79 -13.77
C VAL A 200 -17.26 6.70 -13.46
N ARG A 201 -15.98 6.99 -13.66
CA ARG A 201 -14.89 6.02 -13.46
C ARG A 201 -13.82 6.56 -12.52
N SER A 202 -13.26 5.70 -11.68
CA SER A 202 -12.04 5.94 -10.89
C SER A 202 -11.07 4.79 -11.11
N GLY A 203 -10.00 5.02 -11.87
CA GLY A 203 -9.13 3.92 -12.32
C GLY A 203 -9.93 2.85 -13.06
N ALA A 204 -9.71 1.56 -12.80
CA ALA A 204 -10.47 0.49 -13.47
C ALA A 204 -11.83 0.15 -12.79
N LYS A 205 -12.41 1.11 -12.04
CA LYS A 205 -13.65 0.95 -11.26
C LYS A 205 -14.75 1.88 -11.81
N PHE A 206 -15.93 1.34 -12.08
CA PHE A 206 -17.04 2.04 -12.74
C PHE A 206 -18.24 2.17 -11.81
N TYR A 207 -18.81 3.37 -11.73
CA TYR A 207 -19.94 3.72 -10.87
C TYR A 207 -21.08 4.22 -11.77
N PHE A 208 -22.18 3.48 -11.84
CA PHE A 208 -23.32 3.86 -12.67
C PHE A 208 -24.18 4.93 -12.00
N ASN A 209 -24.84 5.73 -12.84
CA ASN A 209 -25.93 6.60 -12.41
C ASN A 209 -27.19 5.76 -12.20
N HIS A 210 -27.35 5.21 -10.99
CA HIS A 210 -28.47 4.35 -10.60
C HIS A 210 -29.84 5.01 -10.78
N GLU A 211 -29.96 6.33 -10.58
CA GLU A 211 -31.22 7.02 -10.84
C GLU A 211 -31.62 6.96 -12.31
N ARG A 212 -30.66 7.16 -13.20
CA ARG A 212 -30.90 7.14 -14.64
C ARG A 212 -31.19 5.73 -15.14
N LEU A 213 -30.45 4.73 -14.65
CA LEU A 213 -30.76 3.33 -14.93
C LEU A 213 -32.22 3.02 -14.59
N ARG A 214 -32.68 3.42 -13.39
CA ARG A 214 -34.06 3.26 -12.95
C ARG A 214 -35.07 4.04 -13.80
N LYS A 215 -34.85 5.33 -14.03
CA LYS A 215 -35.77 6.20 -14.81
C LYS A 215 -35.99 5.69 -16.23
N ASN A 216 -34.96 5.10 -16.83
CA ASN A 216 -35.00 4.60 -18.20
C ASN A 216 -35.26 3.09 -18.32
N ASN A 217 -35.56 2.39 -17.20
CA ASN A 217 -35.73 0.93 -17.15
C ASN A 217 -34.56 0.15 -17.78
N ILE A 218 -33.32 0.63 -17.58
CA ILE A 218 -32.09 -0.02 -18.05
C ILE A 218 -31.60 -0.95 -16.94
N SER A 219 -31.50 -2.26 -17.22
CA SER A 219 -30.80 -3.19 -16.33
C SER A 219 -29.29 -2.91 -16.36
N LEU A 220 -28.67 -2.82 -15.18
CA LEU A 220 -27.24 -2.59 -14.97
C LEU A 220 -26.37 -3.62 -15.70
N ASP A 221 -26.86 -4.87 -15.81
CA ASP A 221 -26.13 -5.95 -16.48
C ASP A 221 -25.75 -5.59 -17.91
N LYS A 222 -26.63 -4.89 -18.64
CA LYS A 222 -26.40 -4.58 -20.06
C LYS A 222 -25.19 -3.65 -20.28
N PRO A 223 -25.11 -2.44 -19.69
CA PRO A 223 -23.91 -1.62 -19.80
C PRO A 223 -22.70 -2.25 -19.11
N ALA A 224 -22.88 -3.07 -18.05
CA ALA A 224 -21.78 -3.81 -17.44
C ALA A 224 -21.14 -4.83 -18.42
N GLN A 225 -21.94 -5.52 -19.25
CA GLN A 225 -21.41 -6.42 -20.29
C GLN A 225 -20.58 -5.68 -21.34
N VAL A 226 -20.92 -4.42 -21.67
CA VAL A 226 -20.10 -3.58 -22.56
C VAL A 226 -18.73 -3.31 -21.93
N ILE A 227 -18.70 -2.94 -20.64
CA ILE A 227 -17.44 -2.74 -19.89
C ILE A 227 -16.59 -4.02 -19.91
N LYS A 228 -17.20 -5.16 -19.60
CA LYS A 228 -16.52 -6.47 -19.60
C LYS A 228 -15.95 -6.83 -20.96
N LYS A 229 -16.73 -6.68 -22.04
CA LYS A 229 -16.35 -6.99 -23.43
C LYS A 229 -15.05 -6.33 -23.86
N TYR A 230 -14.80 -5.09 -23.43
CA TYR A 230 -13.61 -4.33 -23.81
C TYR A 230 -12.46 -4.52 -22.83
N LEU A 231 -12.71 -4.45 -21.52
CA LEU A 231 -11.62 -4.58 -20.54
C LEU A 231 -11.04 -5.99 -20.46
N SER A 232 -11.83 -7.04 -20.75
CA SER A 232 -11.31 -8.42 -20.78
C SER A 232 -10.28 -8.67 -21.89
N LYS A 233 -10.16 -7.75 -22.86
CA LYS A 233 -9.18 -7.82 -23.95
C LYS A 233 -7.89 -7.05 -23.65
N VAL A 234 -7.87 -6.30 -22.56
CA VAL A 234 -6.69 -5.52 -22.15
C VAL A 234 -5.68 -6.48 -21.53
N ASP A 235 -4.49 -6.55 -22.11
CA ASP A 235 -3.42 -7.35 -21.53
C ASP A 235 -3.01 -6.82 -20.15
N GLY A 236 -2.85 -7.76 -19.20
CA GLY A 236 -2.67 -7.48 -17.78
C GLY A 236 -3.96 -7.46 -16.96
N ILE A 237 -5.15 -7.58 -17.55
CA ILE A 237 -6.42 -7.79 -16.84
C ILE A 237 -6.71 -9.29 -16.72
N SER A 238 -7.03 -9.75 -15.52
CA SER A 238 -7.40 -11.15 -15.23
C SER A 238 -8.90 -11.37 -15.22
N ALA A 239 -9.66 -10.41 -14.68
CA ALA A 239 -11.10 -10.51 -14.54
C ALA A 239 -11.77 -9.13 -14.57
N VAL A 240 -13.02 -9.10 -15.05
CA VAL A 240 -13.89 -7.93 -14.97
C VAL A 240 -15.21 -8.38 -14.36
N LEU A 241 -15.45 -7.99 -13.11
CA LEU A 241 -16.56 -8.50 -12.29
C LEU A 241 -17.47 -7.37 -11.87
N THR A 242 -18.77 -7.65 -11.79
CA THR A 242 -19.71 -6.75 -11.13
C THR A 242 -19.62 -6.92 -9.62
N LYS A 243 -20.04 -5.89 -8.89
CA LYS A 243 -20.20 -5.94 -7.43
C LYS A 243 -21.06 -7.12 -6.99
N ASP A 244 -22.17 -7.35 -7.68
CA ASP A 244 -23.11 -8.42 -7.34
C ASP A 244 -22.50 -9.81 -7.59
N GLU A 245 -21.68 -9.98 -8.64
CA GLU A 245 -20.95 -11.23 -8.87
C GLU A 245 -19.94 -11.53 -7.76
N ILE A 246 -19.21 -10.51 -7.29
CA ILE A 246 -18.26 -10.66 -6.18
C ILE A 246 -19.01 -11.11 -4.91
N LEU A 247 -20.08 -10.39 -4.55
CA LEU A 247 -20.86 -10.66 -3.34
C LEU A 247 -21.61 -12.00 -3.40
N ALA A 248 -22.13 -12.37 -4.57
CA ALA A 248 -22.88 -13.61 -4.76
C ALA A 248 -22.01 -14.86 -4.95
N SER A 249 -20.70 -14.69 -5.17
CA SER A 249 -19.78 -15.83 -5.33
C SER A 249 -19.87 -16.78 -4.14
N LYS A 250 -19.77 -18.09 -4.38
CA LYS A 250 -19.77 -19.12 -3.34
C LYS A 250 -18.38 -19.72 -3.10
N GLU A 251 -17.40 -19.30 -3.89
CA GLU A 251 -16.02 -19.74 -3.73
C GLU A 251 -15.46 -19.28 -2.38
N LYS A 252 -14.57 -20.11 -1.85
CA LYS A 252 -13.97 -19.96 -0.52
C LYS A 252 -12.45 -19.84 -0.58
N ASP A 253 -11.89 -19.64 -1.76
CA ASP A 253 -10.47 -19.34 -1.92
C ASP A 253 -10.13 -17.94 -1.36
N ALA A 254 -8.85 -17.73 -1.06
CA ALA A 254 -8.38 -16.50 -0.41
C ALA A 254 -8.67 -15.24 -1.25
N ILE A 255 -8.53 -15.31 -2.58
CA ILE A 255 -8.76 -14.17 -3.47
C ILE A 255 -10.23 -13.77 -3.43
N THR A 256 -11.15 -14.73 -3.59
CA THR A 256 -12.60 -14.44 -3.52
C THR A 256 -12.99 -13.84 -2.17
N ILE A 257 -12.45 -14.35 -1.06
CA ILE A 257 -12.75 -13.83 0.29
C ILE A 257 -12.26 -12.38 0.41
N ARG A 258 -11.02 -12.09 -0.02
CA ARG A 258 -10.46 -10.73 -0.01
C ARG A 258 -11.28 -9.77 -0.87
N LEU A 259 -11.69 -10.20 -2.07
CA LEU A 259 -12.54 -9.41 -2.96
C LEU A 259 -13.91 -9.10 -2.33
N LYS A 260 -14.53 -10.04 -1.62
CA LYS A 260 -15.77 -9.78 -0.88
C LYS A 260 -15.56 -8.77 0.25
N ASN A 261 -14.48 -8.94 1.01
CA ASN A 261 -14.20 -8.09 2.17
C ASN A 261 -13.84 -6.63 1.79
N MET A 262 -13.34 -6.39 0.57
CA MET A 262 -13.10 -5.03 0.06
C MET A 262 -14.34 -4.34 -0.53
N VAL A 263 -15.47 -5.05 -0.67
CA VAL A 263 -16.68 -4.52 -1.31
C VAL A 263 -17.70 -4.07 -0.27
N HIS A 264 -18.02 -2.77 -0.28
CA HIS A 264 -19.13 -2.20 0.45
C HIS A 264 -20.38 -2.12 -0.45
N PRO A 265 -21.55 -2.65 -0.05
CA PRO A 265 -22.74 -2.72 -0.91
C PRO A 265 -23.13 -1.40 -1.58
N GLU A 266 -23.08 -0.29 -0.82
CA GLU A 266 -23.48 1.03 -1.29
C GLU A 266 -22.35 1.91 -1.86
N LYS A 267 -21.12 1.79 -1.34
CA LYS A 267 -20.01 2.72 -1.63
C LYS A 267 -19.03 2.20 -2.68
N SER A 268 -19.04 0.89 -2.91
CA SER A 268 -18.18 0.27 -3.90
C SER A 268 -18.73 0.43 -5.32
N ALA A 269 -17.80 0.48 -6.27
CA ALA A 269 -18.09 0.51 -7.69
C ALA A 269 -19.01 -0.64 -8.10
N ASP A 270 -19.74 -0.45 -9.19
CA ASP A 270 -20.64 -1.46 -9.73
C ASP A 270 -19.90 -2.48 -10.60
N VAL A 271 -18.80 -2.07 -11.25
CA VAL A 271 -17.91 -2.95 -12.03
C VAL A 271 -16.45 -2.67 -11.68
N PHE A 272 -15.69 -3.75 -11.49
CA PHE A 272 -14.25 -3.76 -11.21
C PHE A 272 -13.51 -4.50 -12.31
N ALA A 273 -12.37 -3.98 -12.75
CA ALA A 273 -11.37 -4.72 -13.49
C ALA A 273 -10.16 -5.02 -12.61
N PHE A 274 -9.84 -6.29 -12.48
CA PHE A 274 -8.73 -6.82 -11.67
C PHE A 274 -7.56 -7.18 -12.57
N ILE A 275 -6.37 -6.84 -12.11
CA ILE A 275 -5.12 -7.15 -12.80
C ILE A 275 -4.74 -8.62 -12.62
N LYS A 276 -3.90 -9.14 -13.53
CA LYS A 276 -3.21 -10.41 -13.35
C LYS A 276 -2.25 -10.33 -12.16
N GLU A 277 -1.93 -11.47 -11.56
CA GLU A 277 -0.90 -11.55 -10.52
C GLU A 277 0.45 -11.10 -11.08
N GLY A 278 1.20 -10.29 -10.32
CA GLY A 278 2.48 -9.73 -10.78
C GLY A 278 2.34 -8.56 -11.76
N TYR A 279 1.11 -8.09 -12.04
CA TYR A 279 0.87 -6.93 -12.91
C TYR A 279 0.52 -5.67 -12.12
N LEU A 280 0.75 -4.51 -12.74
CA LEU A 280 0.38 -3.19 -12.22
C LEU A 280 -0.34 -2.31 -13.24
N TYR A 281 -1.27 -1.47 -12.77
CA TYR A 281 -1.77 -0.34 -13.57
C TYR A 281 -0.74 0.79 -13.71
N ARG A 282 0.18 0.89 -12.74
CA ARG A 282 1.28 1.87 -12.74
C ARG A 282 2.25 1.57 -13.87
N SER A 283 2.68 2.63 -14.56
CA SER A 283 3.74 2.56 -15.56
C SER A 283 4.46 3.91 -15.66
N SER A 284 5.64 4.01 -16.26
CA SER A 284 6.49 2.90 -16.73
C SER A 284 7.40 2.33 -15.64
N TYR A 285 7.51 3.00 -14.50
CA TYR A 285 8.46 2.68 -13.45
C TYR A 285 7.79 2.60 -12.08
N GLY A 286 8.56 2.20 -11.08
CA GLY A 286 8.14 1.94 -9.72
C GLY A 286 7.27 0.70 -9.60
N THR A 287 6.82 0.45 -8.38
CA THR A 287 5.85 -0.60 -8.07
C THR A 287 4.63 -0.02 -7.34
N SER A 288 3.70 -0.88 -6.96
CA SER A 288 2.51 -0.52 -6.20
C SER A 288 1.99 -1.73 -5.43
N HIS A 289 0.95 -1.47 -4.65
CA HIS A 289 0.09 -2.45 -3.98
C HIS A 289 -1.38 -2.21 -4.37
N GLY A 290 -2.29 -2.89 -3.69
CA GLY A 290 -3.74 -2.75 -3.84
C GLY A 290 -4.42 -3.89 -4.61
N SER A 291 -3.69 -4.95 -4.92
CA SER A 291 -4.22 -6.18 -5.52
C SER A 291 -4.64 -7.18 -4.43
N PRO A 292 -5.49 -8.17 -4.75
CA PRO A 292 -5.93 -9.16 -3.77
C PRO A 292 -4.90 -10.27 -3.52
N TYR A 293 -3.72 -10.21 -4.13
CA TYR A 293 -2.71 -11.27 -4.09
C TYR A 293 -1.89 -11.26 -2.79
N ASP A 294 -1.19 -12.36 -2.53
CA ASP A 294 -0.52 -12.59 -1.24
C ASP A 294 0.54 -11.54 -0.93
N TYR A 295 1.30 -11.10 -1.93
CA TYR A 295 2.34 -10.09 -1.75
C TYR A 295 1.82 -8.74 -1.23
N ASP A 296 0.54 -8.40 -1.47
CA ASP A 296 -0.08 -7.15 -0.99
C ASP A 296 -0.85 -7.34 0.32
N THR A 297 -1.17 -8.57 0.70
CA THR A 297 -2.09 -8.87 1.82
C THR A 297 -1.41 -9.56 2.99
N HIS A 298 -0.23 -10.12 2.79
CA HIS A 298 0.57 -10.72 3.84
C HIS A 298 1.44 -9.66 4.52
N VAL A 299 1.09 -9.34 5.76
CA VAL A 299 1.78 -8.31 6.58
C VAL A 299 2.32 -8.93 7.86
N PRO A 300 3.41 -8.39 8.44
CA PRO A 300 3.83 -8.80 9.77
C PRO A 300 2.76 -8.42 10.80
N LEU A 301 2.64 -9.21 11.86
CA LEU A 301 1.87 -8.86 13.05
C LEU A 301 2.65 -9.29 14.29
N LEU A 302 3.15 -8.30 15.02
CA LEU A 302 3.99 -8.51 16.20
C LEU A 302 3.31 -7.93 17.44
N PHE A 303 3.26 -8.72 18.51
CA PHE A 303 2.88 -8.27 19.85
C PHE A 303 4.07 -8.48 20.79
N ALA A 304 4.65 -7.41 21.30
CA ALA A 304 5.85 -7.46 22.14
C ALA A 304 5.67 -6.69 23.44
N ARG A 305 6.17 -7.27 24.54
CA ARG A 305 6.19 -6.67 25.88
C ARG A 305 7.31 -7.31 26.68
N GLU A 306 7.96 -6.54 27.55
CA GLU A 306 9.01 -7.05 28.43
C GLU A 306 8.49 -8.23 29.28
N GLY A 307 9.28 -9.30 29.38
CA GLY A 307 8.90 -10.53 30.08
C GLY A 307 8.00 -11.50 29.31
N ARG A 308 7.43 -11.12 28.14
CA ARG A 308 6.71 -12.08 27.28
C ARG A 308 7.70 -12.95 26.52
N LYS A 309 7.56 -14.28 26.65
CA LYS A 309 8.38 -15.23 25.89
C LYS A 309 8.06 -15.15 24.41
N TYR A 310 9.10 -15.18 23.57
CA TYR A 310 8.94 -15.31 22.13
C TYR A 310 8.15 -16.57 21.77
N HIS A 311 7.12 -16.40 20.95
CA HIS A 311 6.37 -17.49 20.33
C HIS A 311 6.10 -17.13 18.87
N HIS A 312 6.40 -18.06 17.97
CA HIS A 312 5.99 -17.94 16.58
C HIS A 312 4.65 -18.64 16.39
N ILE A 313 3.66 -17.90 15.90
CA ILE A 313 2.31 -18.39 15.75
C ILE A 313 2.01 -18.57 14.25
N ASN A 314 1.88 -19.82 13.82
CA ASN A 314 1.67 -20.18 12.41
C ASN A 314 0.19 -20.22 11.97
N HIS A 315 -0.75 -19.74 12.79
CA HIS A 315 -2.15 -19.73 12.40
C HIS A 315 -2.51 -18.47 11.60
N HIS A 316 -3.55 -18.57 10.78
CA HIS A 316 -4.08 -17.42 10.05
C HIS A 316 -4.61 -16.35 11.02
N ALA A 317 -4.02 -15.17 10.93
CA ALA A 317 -4.38 -13.96 11.65
C ALA A 317 -4.68 -12.84 10.65
N GLU A 318 -5.56 -11.93 11.05
CA GLU A 318 -5.96 -10.78 10.24
C GLU A 318 -5.70 -9.49 11.02
N THR A 319 -5.44 -8.37 10.33
CA THR A 319 -5.23 -7.08 11.02
C THR A 319 -6.45 -6.63 11.83
N VAL A 320 -7.65 -7.09 11.47
CA VAL A 320 -8.88 -6.87 12.25
C VAL A 320 -8.89 -7.58 13.61
N ASP A 321 -7.99 -8.55 13.82
CA ASP A 321 -7.82 -9.28 15.09
C ASP A 321 -7.07 -8.42 16.14
N ILE A 322 -6.43 -7.32 15.74
CA ILE A 322 -5.67 -6.44 16.64
C ILE A 322 -6.57 -5.84 17.73
N VAL A 323 -7.70 -5.24 17.34
CA VAL A 323 -8.61 -4.56 18.27
C VAL A 323 -9.18 -5.50 19.35
N PRO A 324 -9.81 -6.65 19.01
CA PRO A 324 -10.31 -7.55 20.05
C PRO A 324 -9.19 -8.10 20.95
N THR A 325 -7.98 -8.28 20.42
CA THR A 325 -6.82 -8.70 21.20
C THR A 325 -6.37 -7.61 22.20
N ILE A 326 -6.34 -6.33 21.79
CA ILE A 326 -6.07 -5.20 22.71
C ILE A 326 -7.12 -5.14 23.83
N LEU A 327 -8.39 -5.28 23.49
CA LEU A 327 -9.48 -5.26 24.48
C LEU A 327 -9.33 -6.39 25.50
N ASP A 328 -8.92 -7.59 25.07
CA ASP A 328 -8.64 -8.74 25.94
C ASP A 328 -7.39 -8.53 26.83
N ILE A 329 -6.36 -7.83 26.35
CA ILE A 329 -5.20 -7.43 27.17
C ILE A 329 -5.64 -6.46 28.28
N LEU A 330 -6.47 -5.48 27.94
CA LEU A 330 -6.92 -4.43 28.86
C LEU A 330 -8.11 -4.84 29.74
N ASN A 331 -8.64 -6.05 29.55
CA ASN A 331 -9.88 -6.53 30.19
C ASN A 331 -11.09 -5.59 29.95
N ILE A 332 -11.18 -5.00 28.76
CA ILE A 332 -12.29 -4.13 28.35
C ILE A 332 -13.33 -4.97 27.62
N GLN A 333 -14.58 -4.88 28.06
CA GLN A 333 -15.73 -5.47 27.37
C GLN A 333 -16.33 -4.47 26.39
N THR A 334 -16.80 -4.95 25.24
CA THR A 334 -17.48 -4.13 24.22
C THR A 334 -18.73 -4.82 23.72
N GLU A 335 -19.77 -4.02 23.43
CA GLU A 335 -20.99 -4.48 22.74
C GLU A 335 -20.85 -4.35 21.20
N ILE A 336 -19.75 -3.75 20.72
CA ILE A 336 -19.49 -3.61 19.29
C ILE A 336 -19.19 -4.98 18.71
N ASN A 337 -19.93 -5.34 17.66
CA ASN A 337 -19.66 -6.55 16.90
C ASN A 337 -18.39 -6.35 16.04
N LEU A 338 -17.30 -6.99 16.45
CA LEU A 338 -16.02 -6.96 15.73
C LEU A 338 -15.91 -8.18 14.82
N HIS A 339 -15.37 -7.98 13.61
CA HIS A 339 -15.10 -9.09 12.68
C HIS A 339 -13.93 -9.96 13.14
N GLY A 340 -12.91 -9.34 13.75
CA GLY A 340 -11.72 -10.04 14.22
C GLY A 340 -11.99 -10.90 15.45
N LYS A 341 -11.03 -11.78 15.74
CA LYS A 341 -11.00 -12.67 16.89
C LYS A 341 -9.84 -12.33 17.82
N ILE A 342 -9.95 -12.73 19.08
CA ILE A 342 -8.85 -12.60 20.04
C ILE A 342 -7.73 -13.56 19.64
N LEU A 343 -6.51 -13.04 19.51
CA LEU A 343 -5.32 -13.84 19.26
C LEU A 343 -4.78 -14.44 20.56
N PRO A 344 -4.33 -15.71 20.56
CA PRO A 344 -3.76 -16.36 21.73
C PRO A 344 -2.32 -15.90 21.98
N ILE A 345 -2.16 -14.67 22.49
CA ILE A 345 -0.86 -14.03 22.77
C ILE A 345 -0.45 -14.11 24.26
N LYS A 346 -1.31 -14.71 25.11
CA LYS A 346 -1.10 -14.87 26.56
C LYS A 346 -0.26 -16.10 26.90
#